data_AF-A0AAU6ZRR4-F1
#
_entry.id   AF-A0AAU6ZRR4-F1
#
_cell.length_a   1.000
_cell.length_b   1.000
_cell.length_c   1.000
_cell.angle_alpha   90.00
_cell.angle_beta   90.00
_cell.angle_gamma   90.00
#
_symmetry.space_group_name_H-M   'P 1'
#
loop_
_entity.id
_entity.type
_entity.pdbx_description
1 polymer ?
#
loop_
_entity_poly.entity_id
_entity_poly.type
_entity_poly.pdbx_seq_one_letter_code
_entity_poly.pdbx_strand_id
1 'polypeptide(L)'
;MPIVEIRISDLEQDPIERSRPQLDPERVSYYLEHLAESAPVVVFSVNGHLLLADGHHRVAAAEQLGRSTLRANVREGSRGDALQFAIEIAQQQRSLSREQIMEAIARRGRRPENL
;
A
#
# COMPACT_ATOMS: atom_id res chain seq x y z
N MET A 1 8.32 3.07 -13.13
CA MET A 1 8.41 1.70 -12.57
C MET A 1 7.18 0.93 -12.97
N PRO A 2 7.30 -0.35 -13.36
CA PRO A 2 6.16 -1.12 -13.85
C PRO A 2 5.16 -1.37 -12.73
N ILE A 3 3.88 -1.15 -13.03
CA ILE A 3 2.77 -1.58 -12.17
C ILE A 3 2.34 -2.95 -12.67
N VAL A 4 2.32 -3.94 -11.78
CA VAL A 4 1.95 -5.32 -12.10
C VAL A 4 0.85 -5.80 -11.16
N GLU A 5 0.04 -6.77 -11.59
CA GLU A 5 -0.85 -7.48 -10.68
C GLU A 5 -0.09 -8.60 -9.97
N ILE A 6 -0.20 -8.64 -8.64
CA ILE A 6 0.38 -9.69 -7.81
C ILE A 6 -0.71 -10.38 -6.99
N ARG A 7 -0.48 -11.64 -6.61
CA ARG A 7 -1.39 -12.32 -5.68
C ARG A 7 -1.19 -11.77 -4.28
N ILE A 8 -2.28 -11.53 -3.56
CA ILE A 8 -2.23 -11.13 -2.16
C ILE A 8 -1.53 -12.20 -1.31
N SER A 9 -1.73 -13.48 -1.65
CA SER A 9 -1.10 -14.60 -0.96
C SER A 9 0.41 -14.72 -1.15
N ASP A 10 0.99 -13.99 -2.11
CA ASP A 10 2.46 -13.93 -2.30
C ASP A 10 3.11 -12.82 -1.49
N LEU A 11 2.31 -11.93 -0.88
CA LEU A 11 2.83 -10.85 -0.06
C LEU A 11 3.28 -11.38 1.30
N GLU A 12 4.55 -11.16 1.59
CA GLU A 12 5.04 -11.18 2.96
C GLU A 12 4.62 -9.87 3.63
N GLN A 13 3.49 -9.95 4.31
CA GLN A 13 2.98 -8.89 5.17
C GLN A 13 3.65 -8.87 6.56
N ASP A 14 4.64 -9.75 6.77
CA ASP A 14 5.37 -9.82 8.03
C ASP A 14 5.98 -8.44 8.27
N PRO A 15 5.58 -7.73 9.34
CA PRO A 15 5.78 -6.31 9.38
C PRO A 15 7.29 -6.09 9.54
N ILE A 16 7.86 -5.40 8.55
CA ILE A 16 9.30 -5.08 8.54
C ILE A 16 9.65 -4.32 9.83
N GLU A 17 8.67 -3.62 10.41
CA GLU A 17 8.61 -3.12 11.78
C GLU A 17 7.89 -4.12 12.70
N ARG A 18 8.43 -4.46 13.88
CA ARG A 18 7.77 -5.38 14.85
C ARG A 18 6.38 -4.92 15.34
N SER A 19 5.92 -3.75 14.91
CA SER A 19 4.59 -3.22 15.12
C SER A 19 3.86 -3.28 13.79
N ARG A 20 2.86 -4.17 13.63
CA ARG A 20 1.90 -4.03 12.51
C ARG A 20 1.42 -2.58 12.52
N PRO A 21 1.40 -1.86 11.38
CA PRO A 21 0.68 -0.61 11.32
C PRO A 21 -0.76 -0.91 11.71
N GLN A 22 -1.21 -0.31 12.81
CA GLN A 22 -2.57 -0.50 13.27
C GLN A 22 -3.49 0.00 12.17
N LEU A 23 -4.25 -0.92 11.56
CA LEU A 23 -5.15 -0.58 10.47
C LEU A 23 -6.19 0.42 11.01
N ASP A 24 -6.35 1.54 10.32
CA ASP A 24 -7.38 2.53 10.63
C ASP A 24 -8.65 2.08 9.90
N PRO A 25 -9.72 1.71 10.64
CA PRO A 25 -10.95 1.21 10.03
C PRO A 25 -11.58 2.18 9.03
N GLU A 26 -11.48 3.49 9.24
CA GLU A 26 -12.03 4.48 8.31
C GLU A 26 -11.25 4.51 7.00
N ARG A 27 -9.92 4.38 7.06
CA ARG A 27 -9.08 4.27 5.86
C ARG A 27 -9.36 2.98 5.10
N VAL A 28 -9.56 1.87 5.80
CA VAL A 28 -9.95 0.60 5.16
C VAL A 28 -11.31 0.76 4.48
N SER A 29 -12.31 1.30 5.19
CA SER A 29 -13.66 1.51 4.65
C SER A 29 -13.64 2.39 3.40
N TYR A 30 -12.83 3.46 3.41
CA TYR A 30 -12.64 4.29 2.23
C TYR A 30 -12.11 3.49 1.03
N TYR A 31 -11.11 2.63 1.26
CA TYR A 31 -10.56 1.80 0.20
C TYR A 31 -11.50 0.68 -0.25
N LEU A 32 -12.46 0.22 0.56
CA LEU A 32 -13.49 -0.72 0.08
C LEU A 32 -14.28 -0.14 -1.09
N GLU A 33 -14.52 1.17 -1.09
CA GLU A 33 -15.26 1.87 -2.14
C GLU A 33 -14.35 2.35 -3.30
N HIS A 34 -13.08 2.64 -3.02
CA HIS A 34 -12.18 3.33 -3.95
C HIS A 34 -10.94 2.50 -4.35
N LEU A 35 -10.94 1.17 -4.13
CA LEU A 35 -9.75 0.34 -4.35
C LEU A 35 -9.20 0.42 -5.78
N ALA A 36 -10.09 0.39 -6.78
CA ALA A 36 -9.72 0.37 -8.20
C ALA A 36 -9.00 1.66 -8.65
N GLU A 37 -9.39 2.79 -8.06
CA GLU A 37 -8.86 4.13 -8.32
C GLU A 37 -7.62 4.44 -7.46
N SER A 38 -7.39 3.64 -6.42
CA SER A 38 -6.29 3.86 -5.49
C SER A 38 -4.93 3.66 -6.15
N ALA A 39 -3.92 4.38 -5.66
CA ALA A 39 -2.55 4.14 -6.08
C ALA A 39 -2.14 2.69 -5.75
N PRO A 40 -1.30 2.05 -6.59
CA PRO A 40 -0.81 0.70 -6.34
C PRO A 40 -0.08 0.62 -4.99
N VAL A 41 -0.06 -0.57 -4.39
CA VAL A 41 0.77 -0.82 -3.21
C VAL A 41 2.25 -0.80 -3.59
N VAL A 42 3.13 -0.57 -2.61
CA VAL A 42 4.57 -0.62 -2.84
C VAL A 42 5.13 -1.89 -2.23
N VAL A 43 5.83 -2.66 -3.05
CA VAL A 43 6.38 -3.97 -2.70
C VAL A 43 7.85 -4.02 -3.08
N PHE A 44 8.66 -4.63 -2.23
CA PHE A 44 10.05 -4.93 -2.53
C PHE A 44 10.23 -6.41 -2.83
N SER A 45 10.79 -6.72 -3.99
CA SER A 45 11.31 -8.04 -4.34
C SER A 45 12.69 -8.19 -3.71
N VAL A 46 12.82 -9.12 -2.76
CA VAL A 46 14.05 -9.40 -2.02
C VAL A 46 14.29 -10.91 -2.05
N ASN A 47 15.29 -11.36 -2.83
CA ASN A 47 15.62 -12.78 -2.96
C ASN A 47 14.42 -13.69 -3.32
N GLY A 48 13.50 -13.20 -4.16
CA GLY A 48 12.28 -13.93 -4.55
C GLY A 48 11.10 -13.79 -3.59
N HIS A 49 11.25 -13.04 -2.51
CA HIS A 49 10.18 -12.71 -1.56
C HIS A 49 9.60 -11.33 -1.84
N LEU A 50 8.28 -11.18 -1.71
CA LEU A 50 7.59 -9.91 -1.95
C LEU A 50 7.22 -9.24 -0.63
N LEU A 51 8.05 -8.31 -0.17
CA LEU A 51 7.85 -7.59 1.08
C LEU A 51 6.94 -6.38 0.87
N LEU A 52 5.82 -6.32 1.60
CA LEU A 52 4.92 -5.16 1.55
C LEU A 52 5.52 -3.97 2.33
N ALA A 53 5.77 -2.85 1.64
CA ALA A 53 6.37 -1.66 2.23
C ALA A 53 5.38 -0.49 2.42
N ASP A 54 4.35 -0.38 1.59
CA ASP A 54 3.25 0.58 1.77
C ASP A 54 1.92 0.03 1.21
N GLY A 55 0.81 0.43 1.83
CA GLY A 55 -0.53 0.11 1.37
C GLY A 55 -1.25 -0.98 2.13
N HIS A 56 -0.88 -1.24 3.39
CA HIS A 56 -1.55 -2.21 4.26
C HIS A 56 -3.08 -2.04 4.31
N HIS A 57 -3.62 -0.81 4.35
CA HIS A 57 -5.08 -0.59 4.32
C HIS A 57 -5.72 -1.01 3.00
N ARG A 58 -5.02 -0.85 1.86
CA ARG A 58 -5.50 -1.28 0.54
C ARG A 58 -5.49 -2.80 0.42
N VAL A 59 -4.47 -3.46 0.97
CA VAL A 59 -4.43 -4.93 1.01
C VAL A 59 -5.57 -5.46 1.87
N ALA A 60 -5.79 -4.90 3.06
CA ALA A 60 -6.91 -5.27 3.92
C ALA A 60 -8.28 -5.05 3.23
N ALA A 61 -8.45 -3.95 2.50
CA ALA A 61 -9.66 -3.70 1.73
C ALA A 61 -9.83 -4.72 0.58
N ALA A 62 -8.75 -5.04 -0.14
CA ALA A 62 -8.77 -6.04 -1.21
C ALA A 62 -9.16 -7.43 -0.69
N GLU A 63 -8.61 -7.83 0.46
CA GLU A 63 -8.96 -9.07 1.17
C GLU A 63 -10.44 -9.09 1.55
N GLN A 64 -10.97 -8.00 2.12
CA GLN A 64 -12.39 -7.90 2.50
C GLN A 64 -13.34 -7.91 1.29
N LEU A 65 -12.90 -7.37 0.15
CA LEU A 65 -13.64 -7.43 -1.12
C LEU A 65 -13.52 -8.81 -1.81
N GLY A 66 -12.83 -9.77 -1.22
CA GLY A 66 -12.62 -11.10 -1.80
C GLY A 66 -11.74 -11.10 -3.05
N ARG A 67 -10.89 -10.08 -3.23
CA ARG A 67 -9.92 -10.05 -4.33
C ARG A 67 -8.79 -11.02 -4.04
N SER A 68 -8.27 -11.67 -5.08
CA SER A 68 -7.08 -12.53 -5.00
C SER A 68 -5.81 -11.80 -5.43
N THR A 69 -5.95 -10.72 -6.20
CA THR A 69 -4.85 -9.91 -6.74
C THR A 69 -5.02 -8.44 -6.41
N LEU A 70 -3.91 -7.69 -6.50
CA LEU A 70 -3.92 -6.24 -6.49
C LEU A 70 -2.78 -5.64 -7.34
N ARG A 71 -2.93 -4.37 -7.70
CA ARG A 71 -1.89 -3.60 -8.39
C ARG A 71 -0.75 -3.26 -7.42
N ALA A 72 0.47 -3.62 -7.80
CA ALA A 72 1.68 -3.33 -7.06
C ALA A 72 2.73 -2.63 -7.93
N ASN A 73 3.42 -1.67 -7.33
CA ASN A 73 4.69 -1.15 -7.81
C ASN A 73 5.80 -1.96 -7.14
N VAL A 74 6.36 -2.90 -7.91
CA VAL A 74 7.40 -3.82 -7.43
C VAL A 74 8.77 -3.18 -7.66
N ARG A 75 9.57 -3.14 -6.59
CA ARG A 75 10.92 -2.59 -6.56
C ARG A 75 11.90 -3.69 -6.22
N GLU A 76 12.98 -3.81 -6.98
CA GLU A 76 14.11 -4.65 -6.59
C GLU A 76 14.89 -3.96 -5.47
N GLY A 77 15.29 -4.71 -4.45
CA GLY A 77 16.11 -4.16 -3.37
C GLY A 77 16.38 -5.13 -2.24
N SER A 78 16.89 -4.58 -1.14
CA SER A 78 17.11 -5.30 0.11
C SER A 78 15.95 -5.10 1.09
N ARG A 79 15.90 -5.94 2.12
CA ARG A 79 15.01 -5.72 3.28
C ARG A 79 15.28 -4.37 3.97
N GLY A 80 16.52 -3.89 3.92
CA GLY A 80 16.89 -2.57 4.45
C GLY A 80 16.28 -1.42 3.65
N ASP A 81 16.26 -1.54 2.31
CA ASP A 81 15.61 -0.54 1.45
C ASP A 81 14.10 -0.50 1.67
N ALA A 82 13.48 -1.67 1.83
CA ALA A 82 12.07 -1.77 2.16
C ALA A 82 11.73 -1.12 3.51
N LEU A 83 12.56 -1.36 4.55
CA LEU A 83 12.41 -0.72 5.86
C LEU A 83 12.58 0.80 5.78
N GLN A 84 13.64 1.26 5.13
CA GLN A 84 13.93 2.68 4.97
C GLN A 84 12.77 3.39 4.26
N PHE A 85 12.24 2.79 3.19
CA PHE A 85 11.07 3.31 2.49
C PHE A 85 9.83 3.38 3.41
N ALA A 86 9.55 2.32 4.17
CA ALA A 86 8.43 2.29 5.10
C ALA A 86 8.54 3.39 6.18
N ILE A 87 9.74 3.60 6.73
CA ILE A 87 10.02 4.66 7.72
C ILE A 87 9.77 6.04 7.10
N GLU A 88 10.29 6.31 5.90
CA GLU A 88 10.10 7.58 5.21
C GLU A 88 8.62 7.88 4.96
N ILE A 89 7.86 6.88 4.50
CA ILE A 89 6.42 7.02 4.29
C ILE A 89 5.70 7.25 5.63
N ALA A 90 6.05 6.53 6.69
CA ALA A 90 5.46 6.70 8.00
C ALA A 90 5.74 8.09 8.59
N GLN A 91 6.96 8.61 8.42
CA GLN A 91 7.33 9.97 8.83
C GLN A 91 6.53 11.02 8.04
N GLN A 92 6.43 10.87 6.72
CA GLN A 92 5.61 11.73 5.88
C GLN A 92 4.13 11.72 6.31
N GLN A 93 3.58 10.56 6.65
CA GLN A 93 2.20 10.44 7.13
C GLN A 93 2.00 11.07 8.51
N ARG A 94 2.96 10.95 9.44
CA ARG A 94 2.87 11.58 10.77
C ARG A 94 2.86 13.11 10.71
N SER A 95 3.51 13.68 9.69
CA SER A 95 3.48 15.13 9.45
C SER A 95 2.14 15.61 8.87
N LEU A 96 1.26 14.71 8.44
CA LEU A 96 -0.05 15.02 7.86
C LEU A 96 -1.17 14.72 8.87
N SER A 97 -2.16 15.60 8.97
CA SER A 97 -3.38 15.31 9.74
C SER A 97 -4.19 14.20 9.06
N ARG A 98 -5.07 13.52 9.82
CA ARG A 98 -5.99 12.51 9.26
C ARG A 98 -6.81 13.07 8.10
N GLU A 99 -7.29 14.30 8.23
CA GLU A 99 -8.06 14.99 7.18
C GLU A 99 -7.22 15.20 5.92
N GLN A 100 -5.99 15.68 6.05
CA GLN A 100 -5.06 15.86 4.92
C GLN A 100 -4.72 14.53 4.25
N ILE A 101 -4.58 13.45 5.03
CA ILE A 101 -4.37 12.10 4.51
C ILE A 101 -5.59 11.66 3.70
N MET A 102 -6.79 11.78 4.26
CA MET A 102 -8.03 11.40 3.57
C MET A 102 -8.25 12.24 2.31
N GLU A 103 -7.98 13.53 2.35
CA GLU A 103 -8.06 14.40 1.18
C GLU A 103 -7.03 14.01 0.11
N ALA A 104 -5.78 13.73 0.50
CA ALA A 104 -4.74 13.30 -0.42
C ALA A 104 -5.07 11.94 -1.08
N ILE A 105 -5.66 11.02 -0.32
CA ILE A 105 -6.16 9.74 -0.85
C ILE A 105 -7.30 10.02 -1.85
N ALA A 106 -8.29 10.85 -1.49
CA ALA A 106 -9.42 11.19 -2.35
C ALA A 106 -9.03 11.97 -3.61
N ARG A 107 -7.96 12.77 -3.57
CA ARG A 107 -7.41 13.45 -4.76
C ARG A 107 -6.69 12.48 -5.69
N ARG A 108 -6.04 11.44 -5.15
CA ARG A 108 -5.35 10.42 -5.96
C ARG A 108 -6.32 9.45 -6.64
N GLY A 109 -7.45 9.12 -6.01
CA GLY A 109 -8.52 8.34 -6.64
C GLY A 109 -9.19 9.06 -7.82
N ARG A 110 -9.28 10.39 -7.78
CA ARG A 110 -10.00 11.20 -8.78
C ARG A 110 -9.21 11.58 -10.05
N ARG A 111 -8.03 11.03 -10.33
CA ARG A 111 -7.36 11.31 -11.61
C ARG A 111 -7.90 10.39 -12.72
N PRO A 112 -8.66 10.89 -13.71
CA PRO A 112 -8.91 10.13 -14.91
C PRO A 112 -7.58 9.96 -15.67
N GLU A 113 -7.28 8.72 -16.07
CA GLU A 113 -6.29 8.45 -17.10
C GLU A 113 -6.80 9.09 -18.40
N ASN A 114 -6.22 10.24 -18.79
CA ASN A 114 -6.23 10.76 -20.16
C ASN A 114 -5.29 11.97 -20.24
N LEU A 115 -4.10 11.74 -20.81
CA LEU A 115 -3.58 12.37 -22.04
C LEU A 115 -2.25 11.72 -22.40
#